data_AF-A0A536YPL4-F1
#
_entry.id   AF-A0A536YPL4-F1
#
_cell.length_a   1.000
_cell.length_b   1.000
_cell.length_c   1.000
_cell.angle_alpha   90.00
_cell.angle_beta   90.00
_cell.angle_gamma   90.00
#
_symmetry.space_group_name_H-M   'P 1'
#
loop_
_entity.id
_entity.type
_entity.pdbx_description
1 polymer ?
#
loop_
_entity_poly.entity_id
_entity_poly.type
_entity_poly.pdbx_seq_one_letter_code
_entity_poly.pdbx_strand_id
1 'polypeptide(L)' 'MATRLALITGGMGGLGETISTKMADAGYRVAVTYSPSNKTVSHW' A
#
# COMPACT_ATOMS: atom_id res chain seq x y z
N MET A 1 -17.11 -6.36 13.61
CA MET A 1 -16.43 -5.04 13.67
C MET A 1 -16.08 -4.62 12.27
N ALA A 2 -16.22 -3.33 11.92
CA ALA A 2 -15.82 -2.84 10.60
C ALA A 2 -14.29 -2.70 10.53
N THR A 3 -13.64 -3.43 9.62
CA THR A 3 -12.20 -3.31 9.34
C THR A 3 -11.94 -1.98 8.64
N ARG A 4 -11.08 -1.13 9.20
CA ARG A 4 -10.72 0.17 8.61
C ARG A 4 -9.90 -0.05 7.33
N LEU A 5 -10.17 0.75 6.29
CA LEU A 5 -9.42 0.76 5.03
C LEU A 5 -8.39 1.89 5.05
N ALA A 6 -7.13 1.56 4.79
CA ALA A 6 -6.05 2.53 4.55
C ALA A 6 -5.75 2.61 3.05
N LEU A 7 -5.95 3.79 2.45
CA LEU A 7 -5.52 4.10 1.08
C LEU A 7 -4.14 4.74 1.11
N ILE A 8 -3.16 4.13 0.46
CA ILE A 8 -1.77 4.59 0.47
C ILE A 8 -1.32 4.86 -0.96
N THR A 9 -1.03 6.12 -1.25
CA THR A 9 -0.53 6.54 -2.57
C THR A 9 0.98 6.34 -2.65
N GLY A 10 1.46 5.76 -3.75
CA GLY A 10 2.89 5.45 -3.90
C GLY A 10 3.35 4.35 -2.93
N GLY A 11 2.45 3.50 -2.47
CA GLY A 11 2.71 2.52 -1.42
C GLY A 11 3.52 1.29 -1.83
N MET A 12 4.08 1.27 -3.05
CA MET A 12 4.79 0.13 -3.63
C MET A 12 6.33 0.29 -3.62
N GLY A 13 6.85 1.26 -2.88
CA GLY A 13 8.31 1.43 -2.74
C GLY A 13 8.71 2.42 -1.65
N GLY A 14 9.94 2.28 -1.17
CA GLY A 14 10.54 3.16 -0.16
C GLY A 14 9.67 3.31 1.08
N LEU A 15 9.37 4.56 1.47
CA LEU A 15 8.53 4.85 2.63
C LEU A 15 7.10 4.33 2.46
N GLY A 16 6.56 4.39 1.24
CA GLY A 16 5.20 3.96 0.95
C GLY A 16 5.00 2.47 1.27
N GLU A 17 5.94 1.63 0.88
CA GLU A 17 5.92 0.18 1.18
C GLU A 17 6.00 -0.10 2.67
N THR A 18 6.88 0.60 3.39
CA THR A 18 6.99 0.48 4.85
C THR A 18 5.69 0.88 5.56
N ILE A 19 4.98 1.90 5.06
CA ILE A 19 3.69 2.31 5.61
C ILE A 19 2.62 1.25 5.29
N SER A 20 2.59 0.73 4.05
CA SER A 20 1.66 -0.31 3.62
C SER A 20 1.75 -1.57 4.48
N THR A 21 2.96 -2.08 4.70
CA THR A 21 3.18 -3.28 5.51
C THR A 21 2.81 -3.06 6.98
N LYS A 22 3.21 -1.93 7.58
CA LYS A 22 2.84 -1.60 8.97
C LYS A 22 1.33 -1.46 9.17
N MET A 23 0.60 -0.93 8.19
CA MET A 23 -0.86 -0.83 8.28
C MET A 23 -1.53 -2.21 8.15
N ALA A 24 -1.01 -3.09 7.30
CA ALA A 24 -1.47 -4.46 7.21
C ALA A 24 -1.23 -5.22 8.53
N ASP A 25 -0.04 -5.10 9.12
CA ASP A 25 0.33 -5.69 10.41
C ASP A 25 -0.55 -5.17 11.56
N ALA A 26 -0.96 -3.89 11.49
CA ALA A 26 -1.88 -3.28 12.44
C ALA A 26 -3.37 -3.68 12.24
N GLY A 27 -3.66 -4.57 11.28
CA GLY A 27 -5.00 -5.12 11.05
C GLY A 27 -5.91 -4.27 10.16
N TYR A 28 -5.36 -3.30 9.42
CA TYR A 28 -6.12 -2.56 8.43
C TYR A 28 -6.27 -3.38 7.14
N ARG A 29 -7.39 -3.17 6.43
CA ARG A 29 -7.43 -3.49 5.00
C ARG A 29 -6.63 -2.41 4.28
N VAL A 30 -5.72 -2.79 3.39
CA VAL A 30 -4.83 -1.84 2.72
C VAL A 30 -5.12 -1.82 1.23
N ALA A 31 -5.28 -0.62 0.66
CA ALA A 31 -5.33 -0.38 -0.77
C ALA A 31 -4.14 0.51 -1.15
N VAL A 32 -3.30 0.03 -2.07
CA VAL A 32 -2.12 0.75 -2.54
C VAL A 32 -2.35 1.25 -3.96
N THR A 33 -1.96 2.48 -4.25
CA THR A 33 -1.98 3.02 -5.62
C THR A 33 -0.59 3.30 -6.15
N TYR A 34 -0.49 3.31 -7.48
CA TYR A 34 0.73 3.56 -8.21
C TYR A 34 0.45 4.38 -9.47
N SER A 35 1.48 5.05 -9.99
CA SER A 35 1.37 5.82 -11.22
C SER A 35 1.22 4.88 -12.42
N PRO A 36 0.33 5.15 -13.39
CA PRO A 36 0.16 4.31 -14.59
C PRO A 36 1.44 4.07 -15.40
N SER A 37 2.41 4.99 -15.31
CA SER A 37 3.73 4.89 -15.96
C SER A 37 4.72 3.98 -15.23
N ASN A 38 4.37 3.44 -14.05
CA ASN A 38 5.24 2.54 -13.30
C ASN A 38 5.35 1.20 -14.03
N LYS A 39 6.51 0.96 -14.65
CA LYS A 39 6.81 -0.26 -15.43
C LYS A 39 7.19 -1.45 -14.56
N THR A 40 7.40 -1.26 -13.26
CA THR A 40 7.85 -2.31 -12.34
C THR A 40 6.76 -2.71 -11.35
N VAL A 41 5.51 -2.27 -11.54
CA VAL A 41 4.38 -2.62 -10.65
C VAL A 41 4.17 -4.14 -10.51
N SER A 42 4.43 -4.91 -11.57
CA SER A 42 4.29 -6.38 -11.54
C SER A 42 5.36 -7.09 -10.71
N HIS A 43 6.37 -6.37 -10.23
CA HIS A 43 7.47 -6.90 -9.41
C HIS A 43 7.30 -6.57 -7.93
N TRP A 44 6.27 -5.79 -7.58
CA TRP A 44 5.87 -5.51 -6.20
C TRP A 44 4.91 -6.59 -5.72
#